data_AF-A0A8R7P3X1-F1
#
_entry.id   AF-A0A8R7P3X1-F1
#
_cell.length_a   1.000
_cell.length_b   1.000
_cell.length_c   1.000
_cell.angle_alpha   90.00
_cell.angle_beta   90.00
_cell.angle_gamma   90.00
#
_symmetry.space_group_name_H-M   'P 1'
#
loop_
_entity.id
_entity.type
_entity.pdbx_description
1 polymer ?
#
loop_
_entity_poly.entity_id
_entity_poly.type
_entity_poly.pdbx_seq_one_letter_code
_entity_poly.pdbx_strand_id
1 'polypeptide(L)'
;MHVPHVQGFCPASCPVCLNRLCFLLTVRGRSFAPARHRMHPTTTRSPLVPPPRQLLSYICTPGRGRFGHPVLRAAQRSSAHSKLSSDLLRSKMSQDKAAGEKAAAEPKRQTPRLNERILSSLSRRSVAAHPWHDLEIGPGAPAVFNVVVEITKGSKVKYELDKKTGMIKVDRILYSSVVYPHNYGFVPRTLCEDNDPIDVLVLMQEPVLPGTFLRARAIGLMPMIDQGEKDDKIIAVCADDPEYHNLNHLSELSPHRLQEIRRFFEDYKKNENKEVAVNDFLQADDARAAIQHSMDLYAEYIMHSLRQ
;
A
#
# COMPACT_ATOMS: atom_id res chain seq x y z
N MET A 1 -28.51 68.20 1.52
CA MET A 1 -28.10 68.56 0.15
C MET A 1 -27.77 67.28 -0.60
N HIS A 2 -28.27 67.20 -1.83
CA HIS A 2 -27.92 66.32 -2.95
C HIS A 2 -27.19 64.98 -2.77
N VAL A 3 -27.82 63.94 -3.33
CA VAL A 3 -27.19 62.76 -3.96
C VAL A 3 -26.39 63.23 -5.20
N PRO A 4 -25.37 62.48 -5.69
CA PRO A 4 -25.72 61.41 -6.62
C PRO A 4 -24.87 60.11 -6.52
N HIS A 5 -25.55 59.06 -6.97
CA HIS A 5 -25.03 57.80 -7.51
C HIS A 5 -23.85 57.96 -8.47
N VAL A 6 -22.93 56.98 -8.46
CA VAL A 6 -22.48 56.32 -9.70
C VAL A 6 -22.34 54.82 -9.46
N GLN A 7 -23.04 54.04 -10.28
CA GLN A 7 -22.94 52.60 -10.45
C GLN A 7 -21.68 52.23 -11.23
N GLY A 8 -21.07 51.06 -10.95
CA GLY A 8 -19.96 50.58 -11.78
C GLY A 8 -19.44 49.19 -11.43
N PHE A 9 -20.20 48.17 -11.83
CA PHE A 9 -19.77 46.84 -12.27
C PHE A 9 -18.87 45.95 -11.37
N CYS A 10 -19.48 44.87 -10.91
CA CYS A 10 -18.86 43.54 -10.70
C CYS A 10 -18.72 42.85 -12.09
N PRO A 11 -17.72 41.98 -12.33
CA PRO A 11 -17.79 40.58 -11.87
C PRO A 11 -16.49 40.14 -11.17
N ALA A 12 -16.54 39.47 -10.01
CA ALA A 12 -16.85 38.04 -9.84
C ALA A 12 -15.76 37.15 -10.53
N SER A 13 -15.09 36.19 -9.88
CA SER A 13 -15.46 35.45 -8.67
C SER A 13 -14.26 34.66 -8.13
N CYS A 14 -14.04 34.83 -6.83
CA CYS A 14 -13.37 33.98 -5.85
C CYS A 14 -14.12 34.33 -4.53
N PRO A 15 -14.04 33.63 -3.39
CA PRO A 15 -13.87 32.22 -3.05
C PRO A 15 -14.99 31.76 -2.06
N VAL A 16 -14.84 30.57 -1.46
CA VAL A 16 -14.99 30.27 -0.01
C VAL A 16 -16.10 30.96 0.84
N CYS A 17 -16.70 30.12 1.70
CA CYS A 17 -17.15 30.39 3.08
C CYS A 17 -18.66 30.44 3.41
N LEU A 18 -19.02 29.42 4.19
CA LEU A 18 -19.60 29.50 5.53
C LEU A 18 -21.10 29.80 5.75
N ASN A 19 -21.64 28.91 6.59
CA ASN A 19 -22.57 29.11 7.71
C ASN A 19 -24.10 29.04 7.49
N ARG A 20 -24.67 28.08 8.24
CA ARG A 20 -25.81 28.15 9.20
C ARG A 20 -27.05 28.93 8.74
N LEU A 21 -28.29 28.42 8.87
CA LEU A 21 -28.94 28.09 10.13
C LEU A 21 -30.36 27.52 9.86
N CYS A 22 -30.86 26.71 10.81
CA CYS A 22 -32.23 26.32 11.19
C CYS A 22 -33.45 26.72 10.34
N PHE A 23 -34.44 25.82 10.26
CA PHE A 23 -35.86 26.20 10.41
C PHE A 23 -36.73 25.08 11.03
N LEU A 24 -37.52 25.48 12.04
CA LEU A 24 -38.65 24.78 12.68
C LEU A 24 -39.74 24.43 11.66
N LEU A 25 -40.55 23.38 11.90
CA LEU A 25 -41.94 23.34 11.44
C LEU A 25 -42.87 22.51 12.35
N THR A 26 -44.11 22.99 12.39
CA THR A 26 -45.17 22.84 13.37
C THR A 26 -46.11 21.66 13.08
N VAL A 27 -46.75 21.12 14.13
CA VAL A 27 -47.68 19.97 14.14
C VAL A 27 -49.14 20.36 13.84
N ARG A 28 -49.85 19.53 13.06
CA ARG A 28 -51.32 19.25 13.06
C ARG A 28 -51.50 17.83 12.47
N GLY A 29 -52.36 16.89 12.89
CA GLY A 29 -53.40 16.78 13.90
C GLY A 29 -54.39 15.67 13.47
N ARG A 30 -55.04 15.00 14.46
CA ARG A 30 -56.22 14.07 14.39
C ARG A 30 -55.93 12.60 14.02
N SER A 31 -56.03 11.62 14.93
CA SER A 31 -57.15 11.06 15.74
C SER A 31 -57.88 9.92 15.02
N PHE A 32 -57.86 8.70 15.59
CA PHE A 32 -59.04 7.87 15.92
C PHE A 32 -58.59 6.54 16.59
N ALA A 33 -59.16 6.25 17.77
CA ALA A 33 -59.12 4.99 18.53
C ALA A 33 -60.48 4.25 18.30
N PRO A 34 -60.91 3.20 19.06
CA PRO A 34 -60.31 2.42 20.16
C PRO A 34 -60.56 0.88 20.08
N ALA A 35 -60.02 0.05 21.00
CA ALA A 35 -60.75 -0.78 22.00
C ALA A 35 -59.89 -2.05 22.26
N ARG A 36 -59.79 -2.74 23.40
CA ARG A 36 -60.24 -2.67 24.82
C ARG A 36 -59.41 -3.75 25.55
N HIS A 37 -58.88 -3.49 26.76
CA HIS A 37 -59.22 -4.22 28.01
C HIS A 37 -58.25 -3.98 29.19
N ARG A 38 -58.85 -3.40 30.25
CA ARG A 38 -58.68 -3.50 31.72
C ARG A 38 -57.29 -3.50 32.40
N MET A 39 -57.21 -2.59 33.39
CA MET A 39 -56.14 -2.30 34.34
C MET A 39 -56.22 -3.12 35.65
N HIS A 40 -55.11 -3.18 36.39
CA HIS A 40 -55.00 -2.63 37.76
C HIS A 40 -53.56 -2.11 38.03
N PRO A 41 -53.35 -1.13 38.94
CA PRO A 41 -52.21 -0.22 38.89
C PRO A 41 -51.19 -0.43 40.03
N THR A 42 -49.94 -0.02 39.83
CA THR A 42 -49.07 0.58 40.87
C THR A 42 -47.86 1.27 40.21
N THR A 43 -47.87 2.61 40.30
CA THR A 43 -46.77 3.57 40.46
C THR A 43 -45.34 2.97 40.47
N THR A 44 -44.37 3.35 39.63
CA THR A 44 -43.69 4.65 39.59
C THR A 44 -42.61 4.68 38.48
N ARG A 45 -42.57 5.79 37.72
CA ARG A 45 -41.46 6.47 37.00
C ARG A 45 -40.53 5.72 35.99
N SER A 46 -40.62 6.21 34.75
CA SER A 46 -39.88 5.95 33.49
C SER A 46 -38.37 6.33 33.47
N PRO A 47 -37.64 6.25 32.33
CA PRO A 47 -37.84 5.44 31.11
C PRO A 47 -36.58 4.66 30.64
N LEU A 48 -36.82 3.54 29.95
CA LEU A 48 -35.87 2.80 29.12
C LEU A 48 -35.82 3.41 27.70
N VAL A 49 -34.63 3.50 27.12
CA VAL A 49 -34.40 3.75 25.69
C VAL A 49 -34.13 2.40 24.98
N PRO A 50 -34.79 2.08 23.86
CA PRO A 50 -34.67 0.80 23.16
C PRO A 50 -33.62 0.80 22.02
N PRO A 51 -33.23 -0.38 21.49
CA PRO A 51 -32.30 -0.52 20.37
C PRO A 51 -33.03 -0.45 19.00
N PRO A 52 -32.35 -0.14 17.88
CA PRO A 52 -32.94 -0.29 16.55
C PRO A 52 -32.43 -1.54 15.82
N ARG A 53 -33.35 -2.26 15.16
CA ARG A 53 -33.04 -3.18 14.05
C ARG A 53 -34.17 -3.16 13.00
N GLN A 54 -33.74 -3.32 11.74
CA GLN A 54 -34.44 -3.64 10.48
C GLN A 54 -34.97 -2.44 9.64
N LEU A 55 -34.51 -2.21 8.41
CA LEU A 55 -34.73 -2.90 7.10
C LEU A 55 -36.16 -2.70 6.55
N LEU A 56 -36.36 -1.80 5.57
CA LEU A 56 -36.58 -2.08 4.13
C LEU A 56 -37.15 -0.85 3.35
N SER A 57 -36.77 -0.82 2.06
CA SER A 57 -37.47 -0.26 0.89
C SER A 57 -37.79 1.24 0.78
N TYR A 58 -37.16 1.89 -0.20
CA TYR A 58 -37.85 2.84 -1.08
C TYR A 58 -37.48 2.61 -2.54
N ILE A 59 -38.54 2.42 -3.33
CA ILE A 59 -38.59 2.37 -4.78
C ILE A 59 -38.50 3.81 -5.30
N CYS A 60 -37.61 4.07 -6.26
CA CYS A 60 -37.67 5.28 -7.09
C CYS A 60 -37.27 4.90 -8.52
N THR A 61 -38.24 4.96 -9.44
CA THR A 61 -38.03 4.83 -10.88
C THR A 61 -37.55 6.18 -11.45
N PRO A 62 -36.69 6.16 -12.48
CA PRO A 62 -37.19 6.65 -13.77
C PRO A 62 -36.59 5.95 -15.00
N GLY A 63 -37.34 6.03 -16.10
CA GLY A 63 -36.76 6.32 -17.41
C GLY A 63 -36.21 5.16 -18.23
N ARG A 64 -36.99 4.75 -19.24
CA ARG A 64 -36.65 3.75 -20.26
C ARG A 64 -35.47 4.20 -21.14
N GLY A 65 -34.56 3.26 -21.43
CA GLY A 65 -33.61 3.34 -22.54
C GLY A 65 -32.91 1.99 -22.74
N ARG A 66 -33.33 1.22 -23.76
CA ARG A 66 -32.80 -0.10 -24.13
C ARG A 66 -31.42 0.06 -24.79
N PHE A 67 -30.48 -0.86 -24.54
CA PHE A 67 -29.86 -1.76 -25.53
C PHE A 67 -28.86 -2.71 -24.83
N GLY A 68 -28.86 -3.97 -25.24
CA GLY A 68 -28.45 -5.12 -24.44
C GLY A 68 -26.98 -5.60 -24.56
N HIS A 69 -26.57 -6.21 -23.45
CA HIS A 69 -25.61 -7.27 -23.14
C HIS A 69 -25.17 -8.25 -24.27
N PRO A 70 -24.03 -9.00 -24.14
CA PRO A 70 -23.69 -9.76 -22.92
C PRO A 70 -22.24 -9.82 -22.43
N VAL A 71 -22.17 -10.18 -21.14
CA VAL A 71 -21.01 -10.52 -20.32
C VAL A 71 -20.71 -12.01 -20.47
N LEU A 72 -19.41 -12.34 -20.61
CA LEU A 72 -18.84 -13.69 -20.54
C LEU A 72 -18.80 -14.23 -19.11
N ARG A 73 -19.14 -15.52 -18.94
CA ARG A 73 -18.52 -16.56 -18.08
C ARG A 73 -19.35 -17.84 -18.28
N ALA A 74 -18.87 -19.07 -18.22
CA ALA A 74 -17.57 -19.72 -18.09
C ALA A 74 -17.85 -21.21 -18.42
N ALA A 75 -16.89 -21.98 -18.95
CA ALA A 75 -16.84 -23.43 -18.71
C ALA A 75 -15.51 -24.05 -19.17
N GLN A 76 -14.91 -24.81 -18.26
CA GLN A 76 -13.77 -25.70 -18.45
C GLN A 76 -14.17 -26.93 -19.30
N ARG A 77 -13.24 -27.49 -20.08
CA ARG A 77 -12.72 -28.89 -19.95
C ARG A 77 -11.94 -29.37 -21.20
N SER A 78 -10.70 -29.76 -20.92
CA SER A 78 -9.90 -30.92 -21.37
C SER A 78 -10.21 -31.70 -22.67
N SER A 79 -9.11 -31.91 -23.42
CA SER A 79 -8.64 -33.12 -24.14
C SER A 79 -9.52 -33.76 -25.22
N ALA A 80 -8.99 -33.87 -26.44
CA ALA A 80 -8.44 -35.13 -26.96
C ALA A 80 -7.94 -34.97 -28.40
N HIS A 81 -6.99 -35.84 -28.73
CA HIS A 81 -6.15 -35.92 -29.91
C HIS A 81 -6.86 -36.35 -31.22
N SER A 82 -6.25 -35.89 -32.32
CA SER A 82 -5.83 -36.68 -33.49
C SER A 82 -6.64 -36.68 -34.81
N LYS A 83 -5.83 -36.49 -35.87
CA LYS A 83 -5.93 -36.97 -37.26
C LYS A 83 -6.95 -36.29 -38.17
N LEU A 84 -6.42 -35.51 -39.10
CA LEU A 84 -6.76 -35.39 -40.53
C LEU A 84 -5.99 -34.17 -41.07
N SER A 85 -5.28 -34.18 -42.18
CA SER A 85 -4.69 -35.18 -43.06
C SER A 85 -3.73 -34.36 -43.92
N SER A 86 -2.59 -34.92 -44.28
CA SER A 86 -1.52 -34.35 -45.11
C SER A 86 -1.94 -33.98 -46.55
N ASP A 87 -3.23 -34.00 -46.86
CA ASP A 87 -3.78 -33.85 -48.22
C ASP A 87 -4.15 -32.41 -48.58
N LEU A 88 -4.24 -31.50 -47.60
CA LEU A 88 -4.54 -30.08 -47.87
C LEU A 88 -3.30 -29.25 -48.25
N LEU A 89 -2.10 -29.75 -48.00
CA LEU A 89 -0.84 -29.09 -48.36
C LEU A 89 -0.28 -29.53 -49.72
N ARG A 90 -0.85 -30.56 -50.35
CA ARG A 90 -0.37 -31.08 -51.65
C ARG A 90 -1.16 -30.56 -52.86
N SER A 91 -2.31 -29.93 -52.65
CA SER A 91 -3.16 -29.40 -53.74
C SER A 91 -2.75 -27.99 -54.21
N LYS A 92 -1.93 -27.25 -53.46
CA LYS A 92 -1.49 -25.88 -53.83
C LYS A 92 -0.12 -25.80 -54.52
N MET A 93 0.52 -26.93 -54.87
CA MET A 93 1.82 -26.94 -55.55
C MET A 93 1.78 -27.40 -57.02
N SER A 94 0.60 -27.45 -57.67
CA SER A 94 0.49 -27.95 -59.05
C SER A 94 -0.16 -27.00 -60.07
N GLN A 95 -0.39 -25.74 -59.75
CA GLN A 95 -0.81 -24.74 -60.74
C GLN A 95 -0.04 -23.45 -60.46
N ASP A 96 1.12 -23.34 -61.13
CA ASP A 96 1.71 -22.12 -61.69
C ASP A 96 3.17 -22.40 -62.08
N LYS A 97 3.34 -23.22 -63.12
CA LYS A 97 4.56 -23.28 -63.95
C LYS A 97 4.14 -23.10 -65.41
N ALA A 98 3.94 -21.85 -65.82
CA ALA A 98 4.16 -21.36 -67.18
C ALA A 98 3.60 -19.93 -67.33
N ALA A 99 4.44 -18.92 -67.12
CA ALA A 99 4.46 -17.67 -67.89
C ALA A 99 5.56 -16.78 -67.32
N GLY A 100 6.51 -16.40 -68.17
CA GLY A 100 7.68 -15.61 -67.80
C GLY A 100 7.38 -14.16 -67.45
N GLU A 101 8.28 -13.64 -66.62
CA GLU A 101 8.71 -12.23 -66.51
C GLU A 101 7.63 -11.14 -66.44
N LYS A 102 7.33 -10.74 -65.19
CA LYS A 102 7.42 -9.34 -64.73
C LYS A 102 7.41 -9.34 -63.20
N ALA A 103 8.59 -9.19 -62.59
CA ALA A 103 8.72 -9.01 -61.16
C ALA A 103 8.18 -7.61 -60.77
N ALA A 104 6.94 -7.56 -60.29
CA ALA A 104 6.40 -6.39 -59.60
C ALA A 104 6.76 -6.48 -58.12
N ALA A 105 7.59 -5.56 -57.64
CA ALA A 105 8.03 -5.49 -56.25
C ALA A 105 6.83 -5.21 -55.31
N GLU A 106 6.67 -6.04 -54.27
CA GLU A 106 5.75 -5.75 -53.16
C GLU A 106 6.16 -4.43 -52.47
N PRO A 107 5.21 -3.55 -52.11
CA PRO A 107 5.54 -2.32 -51.41
C PRO A 107 6.00 -2.68 -49.99
N LYS A 108 7.30 -2.49 -49.72
CA LYS A 108 7.87 -2.55 -48.37
C LYS A 108 7.01 -1.66 -47.47
N ARG A 109 6.28 -2.26 -46.53
CA ARG A 109 5.50 -1.55 -45.51
C ARG A 109 6.47 -0.70 -44.71
N GLN A 110 6.60 0.58 -45.07
CA GLN A 110 7.50 1.50 -44.38
C GLN A 110 6.92 1.73 -42.99
N THR A 111 7.53 1.10 -41.99
CA THR A 111 7.29 1.47 -40.61
C THR A 111 7.68 2.95 -40.46
N PRO A 112 6.80 3.80 -39.92
CA PRO A 112 7.14 5.20 -39.73
C PRO A 112 8.38 5.28 -38.83
N ARG A 113 9.39 6.06 -39.25
CA ARG A 113 10.57 6.29 -38.44
C ARG A 113 10.13 7.00 -37.16
N LEU A 114 10.47 6.41 -36.01
CA LEU A 114 10.25 7.03 -34.72
C LEU A 114 10.99 8.37 -34.71
N ASN A 115 10.31 9.44 -34.33
CA ASN A 115 10.94 10.75 -34.25
C ASN A 115 11.97 10.77 -33.11
N GLU A 116 12.91 11.73 -33.16
CA GLU A 116 13.95 11.87 -32.13
C GLU A 116 13.38 12.01 -30.72
N ARG A 117 12.16 12.57 -30.58
CA ARG A 117 11.47 12.65 -29.29
C ARG A 117 11.11 11.26 -28.74
N ILE A 118 10.53 10.39 -29.56
CA ILE A 118 10.19 9.00 -29.18
C ILE A 118 11.48 8.20 -28.92
N LEU A 119 12.50 8.37 -29.76
CA LEU A 119 13.81 7.75 -29.56
C LEU A 119 14.48 8.26 -28.28
N SER A 120 14.35 9.55 -27.96
CA SER A 120 14.87 10.15 -26.72
C SER A 120 14.11 9.69 -25.48
N SER A 121 12.79 9.44 -25.57
CA SER A 121 12.01 8.86 -24.46
C SER A 121 12.28 7.36 -24.26
N LEU A 122 12.71 6.66 -25.31
CA LEU A 122 13.13 5.26 -25.24
C LEU A 122 14.60 5.12 -24.79
N SER A 123 15.44 6.09 -25.14
CA SER A 123 16.89 6.14 -24.86
C SER A 123 17.20 6.72 -23.48
N ARG A 124 16.49 7.78 -23.08
CA ARG A 124 16.42 8.17 -21.66
C ARG A 124 15.46 7.20 -20.98
N ARG A 125 15.94 5.99 -20.71
CA ARG A 125 15.35 5.21 -19.63
C ARG A 125 15.40 6.13 -18.42
N SER A 126 14.26 6.65 -17.98
CA SER A 126 14.14 7.00 -16.58
C SER A 126 14.33 5.67 -15.86
N VAL A 127 15.57 5.38 -15.47
CA VAL A 127 15.83 4.26 -14.58
C VAL A 127 14.95 4.58 -13.38
N ALA A 128 13.96 3.73 -13.13
CA ALA A 128 13.09 3.91 -11.97
C ALA A 128 14.01 3.96 -10.75
N ALA A 129 13.82 4.98 -9.91
CA ALA A 129 14.69 5.17 -8.76
C ALA A 129 14.64 3.92 -7.88
N HIS A 130 15.81 3.36 -7.58
CA HIS A 130 15.97 2.17 -6.75
C HIS A 130 15.84 2.57 -5.27
N PRO A 131 14.78 2.11 -4.55
CA PRO A 131 14.51 2.59 -3.19
C PRO A 131 15.65 2.39 -2.19
N TRP A 132 16.49 1.37 -2.40
CA TRP A 132 17.64 1.09 -1.54
C TRP A 132 18.89 1.93 -1.84
N HIS A 133 19.16 2.22 -3.12
CA HIS A 133 20.44 2.82 -3.53
C HIS A 133 20.29 4.32 -3.82
N ASP A 134 19.19 4.71 -4.47
CA ASP A 134 19.00 6.08 -4.93
C ASP A 134 18.46 6.99 -3.83
N LEU A 135 17.67 6.44 -2.89
CA LEU A 135 17.16 7.21 -1.76
C LEU A 135 18.29 7.53 -0.78
N GLU A 136 18.38 8.79 -0.36
CA GLU A 136 19.32 9.21 0.67
C GLU A 136 18.82 8.77 2.05
N ILE A 137 19.77 8.40 2.93
CA ILE A 137 19.46 8.05 4.31
C ILE A 137 18.88 9.23 5.11
N GLY A 138 19.19 10.46 4.71
CA GLY A 138 18.73 11.69 5.37
C GLY A 138 19.81 12.33 6.25
N PRO A 139 19.77 13.68 6.44
CA PRO A 139 20.85 14.44 7.07
C PRO A 139 20.98 14.23 8.59
N GLY A 140 19.97 13.61 9.23
CA GLY A 140 19.97 13.35 10.67
C GLY A 140 20.50 11.97 11.07
N ALA A 141 20.97 11.16 10.11
CA ALA A 141 21.44 9.82 10.37
C ALA A 141 22.69 9.84 11.28
N PRO A 142 22.87 8.84 12.18
CA PRO A 142 22.03 7.66 12.39
C PRO A 142 20.83 7.88 13.33
N ALA A 143 20.66 9.06 13.92
CA ALA A 143 19.59 9.32 14.89
C ALA A 143 18.20 9.46 14.25
N VAL A 144 18.12 10.18 13.12
CA VAL A 144 16.91 10.41 12.33
C VAL A 144 17.20 10.12 10.87
N PHE A 145 16.51 9.14 10.30
CA PHE A 145 16.78 8.61 8.96
C PHE A 145 15.49 8.39 8.18
N ASN A 146 15.61 8.27 6.87
CA ASN A 146 14.54 7.86 5.99
C ASN A 146 14.36 6.34 6.07
N VAL A 147 13.12 5.90 6.00
CA VAL A 147 12.73 4.48 6.01
C VAL A 147 11.84 4.23 4.82
N VAL A 148 12.13 3.19 4.05
CA VAL A 148 11.23 2.70 3.00
C VAL A 148 10.32 1.64 3.62
N VAL A 149 9.01 1.88 3.61
CA VAL A 149 8.01 0.97 4.17
C VAL A 149 7.76 -0.17 3.19
N GLU A 150 7.93 -1.40 3.65
CA GLU A 150 7.60 -2.61 2.90
C GLU A 150 6.24 -3.17 3.33
N ILE A 151 6.01 -3.26 4.63
CA ILE A 151 4.82 -3.93 5.17
C ILE A 151 4.01 -2.94 6.01
N THR A 152 2.77 -2.75 5.60
CA THR A 152 1.80 -1.93 6.30
C THR A 152 1.40 -2.55 7.63
N LYS A 153 1.27 -1.71 8.67
CA LYS A 153 0.67 -2.08 9.95
C LYS A 153 -0.68 -2.79 9.76
N GLY A 154 -0.85 -3.93 10.38
CA GLY A 154 -2.05 -4.78 10.31
C GLY A 154 -2.10 -5.72 9.10
N SER A 155 -1.11 -5.69 8.21
CA SER A 155 -1.05 -6.59 7.06
C SER A 155 -0.53 -7.99 7.44
N LYS A 156 -1.03 -9.01 6.72
CA LYS A 156 -0.48 -10.38 6.70
C LYS A 156 0.43 -10.65 5.51
N VAL A 157 0.43 -9.75 4.53
CA VAL A 157 1.22 -9.90 3.31
C VAL A 157 2.65 -9.46 3.64
N LYS A 158 3.60 -10.38 3.55
CA LYS A 158 5.03 -10.06 3.59
C LYS A 158 5.43 -9.57 2.20
N TYR A 159 5.55 -8.26 2.09
CA TYR A 159 6.22 -7.63 0.97
C TYR A 159 7.72 -7.60 1.25
N GLU A 160 8.51 -7.57 0.17
CA GLU A 160 9.96 -7.40 0.24
C GLU A 160 10.45 -6.66 -0.99
N LEU A 161 11.56 -5.93 -0.83
CA LEU A 161 12.27 -5.33 -1.93
C LEU A 161 12.94 -6.40 -2.81
N ASP A 162 12.61 -6.40 -4.10
CA ASP A 162 13.43 -7.11 -5.08
C ASP A 162 14.67 -6.28 -5.42
N LYS A 163 15.81 -6.60 -4.79
CA LYS A 163 17.12 -5.91 -4.94
C LYS A 163 17.59 -5.75 -6.39
N LYS A 164 17.13 -6.61 -7.30
CA LYS A 164 17.51 -6.54 -8.72
C LYS A 164 16.71 -5.50 -9.50
N THR A 165 15.42 -5.37 -9.21
CA THR A 165 14.50 -4.50 -9.97
C THR A 165 14.17 -3.21 -9.23
N GLY A 166 14.41 -3.14 -7.92
CA GLY A 166 13.99 -2.04 -7.05
C GLY A 166 12.49 -2.02 -6.79
N MET A 167 11.75 -3.05 -7.20
CA MET A 167 10.31 -3.12 -7.02
C MET A 167 9.95 -3.86 -5.73
N ILE A 168 8.85 -3.45 -5.10
CA ILE A 168 8.26 -4.22 -4.00
C ILE A 168 7.53 -5.43 -4.58
N LYS A 169 7.96 -6.63 -4.17
CA LYS A 169 7.31 -7.90 -4.51
C LYS A 169 6.61 -8.49 -3.29
N VAL A 170 5.59 -9.31 -3.54
CA VAL A 170 5.01 -10.16 -2.50
C VAL A 170 5.91 -11.38 -2.35
N ASP A 171 6.49 -11.57 -1.16
CA ASP A 171 7.20 -12.80 -0.81
C ASP A 171 6.19 -13.90 -0.53
N ARG A 172 5.35 -13.69 0.50
CA ARG A 172 4.36 -14.66 0.96
C ARG A 172 3.28 -14.02 1.82
N ILE A 173 2.23 -14.80 2.08
CA ILE A 173 1.28 -14.52 3.15
C ILE A 173 1.78 -15.22 4.41
N LEU A 174 1.75 -14.55 5.57
CA LEU A 174 2.11 -15.20 6.84
C LEU A 174 1.21 -16.43 7.07
N TYR A 175 1.85 -17.55 7.44
CA TYR A 175 1.17 -18.82 7.73
C TYR A 175 0.40 -18.79 9.05
N SER A 176 0.83 -17.92 9.97
CA SER A 176 0.22 -17.71 11.27
C SER A 176 -0.91 -16.67 11.17
N SER A 177 -1.81 -16.68 12.14
CA SER A 177 -2.92 -15.73 12.19
C SER A 177 -2.50 -14.30 12.58
N VAL A 178 -1.22 -14.10 12.89
CA VAL A 178 -0.65 -12.82 13.31
C VAL A 178 -0.59 -11.82 12.15
N VAL A 179 -0.51 -10.55 12.51
CA VAL A 179 -0.37 -9.40 11.59
C VAL A 179 0.78 -8.54 12.10
N TYR A 180 1.44 -7.81 11.22
CA TYR A 180 2.49 -6.87 11.64
C TYR A 180 1.89 -5.79 12.56
N PRO A 181 2.37 -5.64 13.81
CA PRO A 181 1.77 -4.71 14.76
C PRO A 181 2.05 -3.23 14.43
N HIS A 182 3.12 -2.98 13.68
CA HIS A 182 3.60 -1.66 13.27
C HIS A 182 4.08 -1.69 11.82
N ASN A 183 4.34 -0.51 11.24
CA ASN A 183 4.86 -0.45 9.87
C ASN A 183 6.30 -0.98 9.87
N TYR A 184 6.61 -1.79 8.88
CA TYR A 184 7.90 -2.46 8.75
C TYR A 184 8.57 -2.06 7.44
N GLY A 185 9.88 -1.92 7.47
CA GLY A 185 10.65 -1.60 6.29
C GLY A 185 12.13 -1.64 6.58
N PHE A 186 12.90 -0.95 5.75
CA PHE A 186 14.36 -0.92 5.84
C PHE A 186 14.92 0.50 5.70
N VAL A 187 16.17 0.68 6.12
CA VAL A 187 16.90 1.94 5.96
C VAL A 187 17.68 1.91 4.63
N PRO A 188 17.50 2.89 3.73
CA PRO A 188 18.23 2.94 2.47
C PRO A 188 19.73 3.16 2.71
N ARG A 189 20.57 2.72 1.77
CA ARG A 189 22.05 2.81 1.85
C ARG A 189 22.66 2.21 3.12
N THR A 190 22.10 1.09 3.58
CA THR A 190 22.64 0.27 4.65
C THR A 190 22.79 -1.17 4.18
N LEU A 191 23.63 -1.94 4.86
CA LEU A 191 23.88 -3.36 4.59
C LEU A 191 24.17 -4.09 5.90
N CYS A 192 23.62 -5.29 6.05
CA CYS A 192 23.84 -6.20 7.16
C CYS A 192 24.57 -7.47 6.69
N GLU A 193 24.96 -8.33 7.64
CA GLU A 193 25.70 -9.57 7.40
C GLU A 193 24.91 -10.58 6.54
N ASP A 194 23.58 -10.50 6.55
CA ASP A 194 22.65 -11.27 5.72
C ASP A 194 22.53 -10.75 4.28
N ASN A 195 23.29 -9.71 3.92
CA ASN A 195 23.24 -8.98 2.65
C ASN A 195 21.93 -8.24 2.40
N ASP A 196 21.12 -8.00 3.43
CA ASP A 196 19.94 -7.14 3.37
C ASP A 196 20.23 -5.77 4.00
N PRO A 197 19.49 -4.70 3.63
CA PRO A 197 19.52 -3.47 4.38
C PRO A 197 18.98 -3.67 5.80
N ILE A 198 19.41 -2.83 6.74
CA ILE A 198 18.99 -2.97 8.13
C ILE A 198 17.47 -2.76 8.28
N ASP A 199 16.84 -3.72 8.93
CA ASP A 199 15.41 -3.75 9.18
C ASP A 199 14.99 -2.74 10.25
N VAL A 200 13.81 -2.15 10.07
CA VAL A 200 13.24 -1.19 11.01
C VAL A 200 11.74 -1.38 11.18
N LEU A 201 11.31 -1.37 12.44
CA LEU A 201 9.92 -1.34 12.86
C LEU A 201 9.56 0.09 13.30
N VAL A 202 8.67 0.74 12.56
CA VAL A 202 8.26 2.13 12.78
C VAL A 202 6.91 2.19 13.49
N LEU A 203 6.94 2.68 14.73
CA LEU A 203 5.77 2.98 15.55
C LEU A 203 5.16 4.31 15.11
N MET A 204 3.88 4.26 14.75
CA MET A 204 3.07 5.43 14.40
C MET A 204 1.57 5.12 14.54
N GLN A 205 0.75 6.17 14.47
CA GLN A 205 -0.70 6.07 14.56
C GLN A 205 -1.29 5.29 13.38
N GLU A 206 -0.98 5.74 12.16
CA GLU A 206 -1.62 5.28 10.92
C GLU A 206 -0.83 4.19 10.15
N PRO A 207 -1.51 3.29 9.44
CA PRO A 207 -0.86 2.38 8.50
C PRO A 207 -0.33 3.13 7.27
N VAL A 208 0.85 2.73 6.79
CA VAL A 208 1.51 3.33 5.62
C VAL A 208 1.63 2.30 4.49
N LEU A 209 1.41 2.74 3.24
CA LEU A 209 1.41 1.86 2.08
C LEU A 209 2.83 1.38 1.70
N PRO A 210 2.98 0.16 1.17
CA PRO A 210 4.26 -0.36 0.70
C PRO A 210 4.88 0.51 -0.41
N GLY A 211 6.20 0.63 -0.40
CA GLY A 211 6.98 1.41 -1.38
C GLY A 211 6.96 2.92 -1.15
N THR A 212 6.38 3.39 -0.03
CA THR A 212 6.49 4.78 0.40
C THR A 212 7.65 4.95 1.38
N PHE A 213 8.14 6.17 1.55
CA PHE A 213 9.16 6.46 2.55
C PHE A 213 8.69 7.51 3.56
N LEU A 214 9.25 7.45 4.77
CA LEU A 214 8.97 8.38 5.85
C LEU A 214 10.25 8.67 6.65
N ARG A 215 10.23 9.70 7.49
CA ARG A 215 11.34 9.99 8.43
C ARG A 215 11.07 9.32 9.76
N ALA A 216 12.03 8.54 10.24
CA ALA A 216 11.96 7.84 11.52
C ALA A 216 13.14 8.22 12.42
N ARG A 217 12.91 8.12 13.73
CA ARG A 217 13.93 8.31 14.78
C ARG A 217 14.14 6.98 15.51
N ALA A 218 15.38 6.52 15.60
CA ALA A 218 15.71 5.33 16.38
C ALA A 218 15.53 5.59 17.87
N ILE A 219 14.77 4.71 18.52
CA ILE A 219 14.52 4.73 19.97
C ILE A 219 15.06 3.49 20.67
N GLY A 220 15.40 2.44 19.91
CA GLY A 220 15.86 1.17 20.44
C GLY A 220 16.27 0.16 19.38
N LEU A 221 16.85 -0.94 19.84
CA LEU A 221 17.28 -2.06 19.02
C LEU A 221 16.72 -3.34 19.61
N MET A 222 16.22 -4.23 18.77
CA MET A 222 15.72 -5.55 19.13
C MET A 222 16.67 -6.60 18.53
N PRO A 223 17.62 -7.12 19.31
CA PRO A 223 18.49 -8.18 18.83
C PRO A 223 17.67 -9.46 18.67
N MET A 224 17.73 -10.04 17.49
CA MET A 224 16.99 -11.25 17.16
C MET A 224 17.92 -12.25 16.48
N ILE A 225 17.71 -13.52 16.79
CA ILE A 225 18.41 -14.65 16.18
C ILE A 225 17.37 -15.44 15.40
N ASP A 226 17.52 -15.48 14.08
CA ASP A 226 16.69 -16.26 13.17
C ASP A 226 17.50 -17.44 12.66
N GLN A 227 17.11 -18.66 13.05
CA GLN A 227 17.80 -19.89 12.61
C GLN A 227 19.33 -19.93 12.87
N GLY A 228 19.81 -19.17 13.85
CA GLY A 228 21.24 -19.08 14.20
C GLY A 228 21.97 -17.90 13.57
N GLU A 229 21.33 -17.15 12.67
CA GLU A 229 21.86 -15.92 12.07
C GLU A 229 21.35 -14.70 12.85
N LYS A 230 22.20 -13.66 12.93
CA LYS A 230 21.90 -12.42 13.64
C LYS A 230 21.07 -11.51 12.72
N ASP A 231 19.85 -11.21 13.13
CA ASP A 231 18.87 -10.40 12.37
C ASP A 231 18.36 -9.27 13.26
N ASP A 232 19.25 -8.32 13.54
CA ASP A 232 18.99 -7.17 14.40
C ASP A 232 17.93 -6.24 13.78
N LYS A 233 16.91 -5.86 14.57
CA LYS A 233 15.82 -4.99 14.10
C LYS A 233 15.78 -3.67 14.85
N ILE A 234 15.81 -2.56 14.14
CA ILE A 234 15.71 -1.23 14.73
C ILE A 234 14.26 -0.96 15.14
N ILE A 235 14.06 -0.45 16.36
CA ILE A 235 12.79 0.08 16.82
C ILE A 235 12.83 1.60 16.69
N ALA A 236 11.94 2.14 15.88
CA ALA A 236 11.89 3.57 15.57
C ALA A 236 10.49 4.14 15.71
N VAL A 237 10.40 5.46 15.85
CA VAL A 237 9.14 6.21 15.81
C VAL A 237 9.12 7.12 14.59
N CYS A 238 7.92 7.37 14.04
CA CYS A 238 7.79 8.37 12.98
C CYS A 238 8.12 9.76 13.53
N ALA A 239 9.10 10.45 12.92
CA ALA A 239 9.60 11.73 13.40
C ALA A 239 8.59 12.87 13.21
N ASP A 240 7.69 12.73 12.22
CA ASP A 240 6.69 13.72 11.85
C ASP A 240 5.28 13.40 12.42
N ASP A 241 5.13 12.33 13.21
CA ASP A 241 3.86 11.95 13.86
C ASP A 241 3.69 12.70 15.20
N PRO A 242 2.66 13.56 15.36
CA PRO A 242 2.47 14.36 16.58
C PRO A 242 2.37 13.54 17.88
N GLU A 243 1.84 12.32 17.81
CA GLU A 243 1.69 11.47 19.00
C GLU A 243 3.03 10.88 19.43
N TYR A 244 3.88 10.53 18.46
CA TYR A 244 5.13 9.81 18.70
C TYR A 244 6.38 10.72 18.66
N HIS A 245 6.26 11.97 18.21
CA HIS A 245 7.40 12.86 17.99
C HIS A 245 8.27 13.10 19.25
N ASN A 246 7.68 13.07 20.45
CA ASN A 246 8.38 13.34 21.70
C ASN A 246 9.06 12.10 22.30
N LEU A 247 8.81 10.92 21.74
CA LEU A 247 9.38 9.68 22.24
C LEU A 247 10.83 9.55 21.78
N ASN A 248 11.75 9.46 22.75
CA ASN A 248 13.20 9.36 22.49
C ASN A 248 13.79 8.04 22.97
N HIS A 249 13.20 7.44 24.02
CA HIS A 249 13.69 6.21 24.62
C HIS A 249 12.63 5.11 24.62
N LEU A 250 13.07 3.85 24.49
CA LEU A 250 12.20 2.66 24.63
C LEU A 250 11.42 2.64 25.94
N SER A 251 12.00 3.15 27.03
CA SER A 251 11.38 3.17 28.36
C SER A 251 10.12 4.03 28.44
N GLU A 252 9.91 4.93 27.48
CA GLU A 252 8.71 5.76 27.39
C GLU A 252 7.52 5.00 26.77
N LEU A 253 7.78 3.85 26.13
CA LEU A 253 6.72 2.97 25.63
C LEU A 253 6.11 2.13 26.75
N SER A 254 4.82 1.83 26.61
CA SER A 254 4.15 0.87 27.49
C SER A 254 4.89 -0.48 27.46
N PRO A 255 5.20 -1.09 28.62
CA PRO A 255 5.83 -2.41 28.67
C PRO A 255 5.04 -3.48 27.90
N HIS A 256 3.71 -3.35 27.87
CA HIS A 256 2.86 -4.26 27.12
C HIS A 256 3.12 -4.19 25.60
N ARG A 257 3.41 -3.00 25.06
CA ARG A 257 3.73 -2.82 23.64
C ARG A 257 5.02 -3.52 23.25
N LEU A 258 6.04 -3.45 24.10
CA LEU A 258 7.30 -4.19 23.88
C LEU A 258 7.08 -5.71 23.91
N GLN A 259 6.21 -6.18 24.80
CA GLN A 259 5.83 -7.59 24.84
C GLN A 259 5.07 -8.03 23.60
N GLU A 260 4.16 -7.21 23.06
CA GLU A 260 3.47 -7.50 21.80
C GLU A 260 4.45 -7.62 20.63
N ILE A 261 5.41 -6.70 20.52
CA ILE A 261 6.45 -6.73 19.48
C ILE A 261 7.31 -8.00 19.62
N ARG A 262 7.80 -8.28 20.83
CA ARG A 262 8.58 -9.50 21.13
C ARG A 262 7.79 -10.75 20.72
N ARG A 263 6.53 -10.85 21.14
CA ARG A 263 5.70 -12.01 20.89
C ARG A 263 5.40 -12.22 19.41
N PHE A 264 5.22 -11.13 18.66
CA PHE A 264 5.03 -11.19 17.22
C PHE A 264 6.23 -11.86 16.53
N PHE A 265 7.47 -11.42 16.82
CA PHE A 265 8.67 -12.00 16.20
C PHE A 265 9.00 -13.42 16.69
N GLU A 266 8.61 -13.79 17.91
CA GLU A 266 8.70 -15.19 18.35
C GLU A 266 7.69 -16.09 17.63
N ASP A 267 6.47 -15.60 17.35
CA ASP A 267 5.37 -16.44 16.86
C ASP A 267 5.24 -16.48 15.32
N TYR A 268 5.66 -15.45 14.58
CA TYR A 268 5.30 -15.30 13.16
C TYR A 268 5.77 -16.46 12.27
N LYS A 269 6.91 -17.08 12.58
CA LYS A 269 7.50 -18.21 11.86
C LYS A 269 7.21 -19.59 12.49
N LYS A 270 6.47 -19.68 13.60
CA LYS A 270 6.21 -20.97 14.27
C LYS A 270 5.48 -21.99 13.39
N ASN A 271 4.52 -21.53 12.59
CA ASN A 271 3.80 -22.38 11.64
C ASN A 271 4.67 -22.85 10.46
N GLU A 272 5.87 -22.29 10.29
CA GLU A 272 6.88 -22.74 9.32
C GLU A 272 7.87 -23.74 9.94
N ASN A 273 7.67 -24.16 11.21
CA ASN A 273 8.59 -24.98 12.01
C ASN A 273 10.00 -24.37 12.13
N LYS A 274 10.09 -23.05 12.21
CA LYS A 274 11.34 -22.32 12.45
C LYS A 274 11.34 -21.73 13.85
N GLU A 275 12.50 -21.75 14.49
CA GLU A 275 12.72 -21.15 15.79
C GLU A 275 13.36 -19.77 15.63
N VAL A 276 12.81 -18.79 16.34
CA VAL A 276 13.30 -17.42 16.41
C VAL A 276 13.44 -17.07 17.89
N ALA A 277 14.58 -16.53 18.27
CA ALA A 277 14.83 -16.05 19.62
C ALA A 277 14.99 -14.53 19.61
N VAL A 278 14.25 -13.84 20.48
CA VAL A 278 14.35 -12.39 20.67
C VAL A 278 15.07 -12.15 21.99
N ASN A 279 16.19 -11.43 21.98
CA ASN A 279 16.92 -11.08 23.19
C ASN A 279 16.29 -9.85 23.86
N ASP A 280 16.94 -9.31 24.89
CA ASP A 280 16.47 -8.08 25.52
C ASP A 280 16.66 -6.86 24.63
N PHE A 281 15.67 -5.96 24.67
CA PHE A 281 15.71 -4.72 23.92
C PHE A 281 16.84 -3.84 24.41
N LEU A 282 17.63 -3.33 23.47
CA LEU A 282 18.76 -2.44 23.69
C LEU A 282 18.36 -0.98 23.42
N GLN A 283 19.11 -0.04 23.99
CA GLN A 283 18.71 1.37 24.02
C GLN A 283 18.92 2.08 22.67
N ALA A 284 18.49 3.33 22.58
CA ALA A 284 18.60 4.14 21.37
C ALA A 284 20.05 4.29 20.87
N ASP A 285 21.03 4.31 21.77
CA ASP A 285 22.44 4.45 21.40
C ASP A 285 22.98 3.19 20.70
N ASP A 286 22.58 2.01 21.17
CA ASP A 286 22.92 0.74 20.53
C ASP A 286 22.31 0.65 19.12
N ALA A 287 21.08 1.15 18.96
CA ALA A 287 20.42 1.24 17.66
C ALA A 287 21.17 2.16 16.68
N ARG A 288 21.63 3.31 17.17
CA ARG A 288 22.43 4.25 16.36
C ARG A 288 23.77 3.65 15.96
N ALA A 289 24.42 2.93 16.86
CA ALA A 289 25.67 2.23 16.59
C ALA A 289 25.46 1.14 15.52
N ALA A 290 24.38 0.36 15.61
CA ALA A 290 24.03 -0.66 14.61
C ALA A 290 23.78 -0.04 13.23
N ILE A 291 22.98 1.03 13.14
CA ILE A 291 22.74 1.74 11.87
C ILE A 291 24.04 2.27 11.28
N GLN A 292 24.89 2.90 12.09
CA GLN A 292 26.18 3.41 11.63
C GLN A 292 27.07 2.30 11.08
N HIS A 293 27.15 1.17 11.78
CA HIS A 293 27.89 0.00 11.30
C HIS A 293 27.37 -0.49 9.95
N SER A 294 26.04 -0.59 9.79
CA SER A 294 25.43 -0.99 8.52
C SER A 294 25.66 0.01 7.39
N MET A 295 25.78 1.31 7.68
CA MET A 295 26.16 2.33 6.70
C MET A 295 27.61 2.14 6.24
N ASP A 296 28.52 1.82 7.16
CA ASP A 296 29.94 1.62 6.86
C ASP A 296 30.11 0.36 5.98
N LEU A 297 29.44 -0.74 6.31
CA LEU A 297 29.40 -1.96 5.48
C LEU A 297 28.87 -1.69 4.07
N TYR A 298 27.81 -0.88 3.95
CA TYR A 298 27.28 -0.50 2.65
C TYR A 298 28.28 0.34 1.85
N ALA A 299 28.99 1.28 2.48
CA ALA A 299 30.02 2.08 1.83
C ALA A 299 31.16 1.21 1.31
N GLU A 300 31.63 0.25 2.11
CA GLU A 300 32.63 -0.75 1.69
C GLU A 300 32.13 -1.58 0.51
N TYR A 301 30.91 -2.10 0.59
CA TYR A 301 30.27 -2.86 -0.49
C TYR A 301 30.25 -2.09 -1.82
N ILE A 302 29.85 -0.81 -1.80
CA ILE A 302 29.85 0.03 -3.00
C ILE A 302 31.27 0.25 -3.52
N MET A 303 32.22 0.56 -2.63
CA MET A 303 33.62 0.77 -3.03
C MET A 303 34.26 -0.47 -3.64
N HIS A 304 33.97 -1.66 -3.10
CA HIS A 304 34.43 -2.93 -3.66
C HIS A 304 33.78 -3.23 -5.00
N SER A 305 32.47 -2.98 -5.13
CA SER A 305 31.72 -3.20 -6.37
C SER A 305 32.16 -2.28 -7.51
N LEU A 306 32.58 -1.04 -7.19
CA LEU A 306 33.08 -0.08 -8.18
C LEU A 306 34.53 -0.34 -8.63
N ARG A 307 35.30 -1.14 -7.87
CA ARG A 307 36.69 -1.49 -8.17
C ARG A 307 36.83 -2.72 -9.08
N GLN A 308 35.78 -3.52 -9.19
CA GLN A 308 35.72 -4.71 -10.04
C GLN A 308 35.28 -4.34 -11.46
#